data_AF-A0A7L8S8C2-F1
#
_entry.id   AF-A0A7L8S8C2-F1
#
_cell.length_a   1.000
_cell.length_b   1.000
_cell.length_c   1.000
_cell.angle_alpha   90.00
_cell.angle_beta   90.00
_cell.angle_gamma   90.00
#
_symmetry.space_group_name_H-M   'P 1'
#
loop_
_entity.id
_entity.type
_entity.pdbx_description
1 polymer ?
#
loop_
_entity_poly.entity_id
_entity_poly.type
_entity_poly.pdbx_seq_one_letter_code
_entity_poly.pdbx_strand_id
1 'polypeptide(L)'
;MSAVTHEFPRAYEAAKTVDPLLLAQALDHIARSAAKSRSQTRRIRWIEQRALIALRGDKYRDIDLDLPKSAGPDTPEKLQRRMAYHIALRHELLAAYEEAIEALRGGDPIARRYALRAAADVVAKARGDVQ
;
A
#
# COMPACT_ATOMS: atom_id res chain seq x y z
N MET A 1 -25.49 20.09 13.72
CA MET A 1 -24.63 18.96 14.13
C MET A 1 -23.41 18.97 13.22
N SER A 2 -22.23 19.24 13.77
CA SER A 2 -20.97 19.30 13.00
C SER A 2 -20.66 17.92 12.43
N ALA A 3 -20.61 17.79 11.10
CA ALA A 3 -20.13 16.58 10.45
C ALA A 3 -18.65 16.43 10.80
N VAL A 4 -18.32 15.55 11.73
CA VAL A 4 -16.94 15.17 12.01
C VAL A 4 -16.41 14.50 10.75
N THR A 5 -15.66 15.23 9.95
CA THR A 5 -14.94 14.69 8.78
C THR A 5 -13.87 13.75 9.29
N HIS A 6 -14.20 12.46 9.34
CA HIS A 6 -13.23 11.42 9.64
C HIS A 6 -12.22 11.36 8.49
N GLU A 7 -10.93 11.28 8.82
CA GLU A 7 -9.82 11.20 7.83
C GLU A 7 -10.01 10.07 6.80
N PHE A 8 -10.78 9.04 7.17
CA PHE A 8 -11.13 7.90 6.33
C PHE A 8 -12.66 7.67 6.33
N PRO A 9 -13.43 8.41 5.51
CA PRO A 9 -14.90 8.40 5.58
C PRO A 9 -15.50 7.04 5.26
N ARG A 10 -14.95 6.30 4.29
CA ARG A 10 -15.43 4.94 3.95
C ARG A 10 -15.22 3.93 5.08
N ALA A 11 -14.09 4.01 5.78
CA ALA A 11 -13.79 3.12 6.89
C ALA A 11 -14.69 3.41 8.09
N TYR A 12 -14.99 4.69 8.32
CA TYR A 12 -15.89 5.14 9.38
C TYR A 12 -17.33 4.69 9.15
N GLU A 13 -17.85 4.85 7.93
CA GLU A 13 -19.19 4.34 7.57
C GLU A 13 -19.25 2.82 7.73
N ALA A 14 -18.26 2.09 7.19
CA ALA A 14 -18.20 0.64 7.33
C ALA A 14 -18.19 0.19 8.80
N ALA A 15 -17.45 0.87 9.67
CA ALA A 15 -17.40 0.55 11.10
C ALA A 15 -18.74 0.75 11.82
N LYS A 16 -19.61 1.64 11.31
CA LYS A 16 -20.95 1.88 11.86
C LYS A 16 -22.02 0.94 11.33
N THR A 17 -21.88 0.51 10.08
CA THR A 17 -22.93 -0.23 9.36
C THR A 17 -22.68 -1.72 9.28
N VAL A 18 -21.46 -2.18 9.54
CA VAL A 18 -21.12 -3.61 9.54
C VAL A 18 -21.80 -4.34 10.69
N ASP A 19 -22.36 -5.51 10.38
CA ASP A 19 -22.85 -6.45 11.38
C ASP A 19 -21.70 -6.82 12.36
N PRO A 20 -21.85 -6.56 13.67
CA PRO A 20 -20.85 -6.91 14.67
C PRO A 20 -20.44 -8.39 14.65
N LEU A 21 -21.36 -9.30 14.32
CA LEU A 21 -21.06 -10.73 14.23
C LEU A 21 -20.13 -11.04 13.05
N LEU A 22 -20.39 -10.42 11.90
CA LEU A 22 -19.54 -10.57 10.72
C LEU A 22 -18.13 -10.00 10.97
N LEU A 23 -18.04 -8.85 11.66
CA LEU A 23 -16.77 -8.27 12.06
C LEU A 23 -16.00 -9.20 13.01
N ALA A 24 -16.67 -9.75 14.03
CA ALA A 24 -16.06 -10.69 14.96
C ALA A 24 -15.56 -11.95 14.24
N GLN A 25 -16.36 -12.53 13.34
CA GLN A 25 -15.95 -13.68 12.53
C GLN A 25 -14.70 -13.39 11.68
N ALA A 26 -14.65 -12.22 11.04
CA ALA A 26 -13.51 -11.81 10.23
C ALA A 26 -12.24 -11.64 11.08
N LEU A 27 -12.35 -10.98 12.24
CA LEU A 27 -11.23 -10.79 13.17
C LEU A 27 -10.73 -12.12 13.74
N ASP A 28 -11.63 -13.03 14.10
CA ASP A 28 -11.30 -14.37 14.58
C ASP A 28 -10.62 -15.21 13.50
N HIS A 29 -11.07 -15.11 12.25
CA HIS A 29 -10.38 -15.72 11.11
C HIS A 29 -8.96 -15.16 10.94
N ILE A 30 -8.78 -13.84 11.01
CA ILE A 30 -7.46 -13.20 10.93
C ILE A 30 -6.54 -13.69 12.05
N ALA A 31 -7.02 -13.71 13.30
CA ALA A 31 -6.26 -14.17 14.44
C ALA A 31 -5.79 -15.62 14.27
N ARG A 32 -6.71 -16.53 13.90
CA ARG A 32 -6.37 -17.95 13.67
C ARG A 32 -5.41 -18.15 12.50
N SER A 33 -5.60 -17.42 11.41
CA SER A 33 -4.74 -17.52 10.22
C SER A 33 -3.33 -17.01 10.53
N ALA A 34 -3.20 -15.92 11.29
CA ALA A 34 -1.91 -15.40 11.73
C ALA A 34 -1.21 -16.37 12.70
N ALA A 35 -1.93 -16.90 13.69
CA ALA A 35 -1.40 -17.87 14.66
C ALA A 35 -0.88 -19.16 13.99
N LYS A 36 -1.59 -19.64 12.96
CA LYS A 36 -1.22 -20.85 12.19
C LYS A 36 -0.16 -20.60 11.12
N SER A 37 0.31 -19.37 10.96
CA SER A 37 1.34 -19.08 9.95
C SER A 37 2.63 -19.86 10.25
N ARG A 38 3.19 -20.49 9.21
CA ARG A 38 4.44 -21.26 9.30
C ARG A 38 5.65 -20.39 9.67
N SER A 39 5.59 -19.09 9.38
CA SER A 39 6.66 -18.13 9.67
C SER A 39 6.15 -17.06 10.62
N GLN A 40 6.53 -17.15 11.89
CA GLN A 40 6.11 -16.21 12.92
C GLN A 40 7.01 -14.97 12.95
N THR A 41 6.73 -14.03 12.04
CA THR A 41 7.39 -12.72 11.99
C THR A 41 6.76 -11.74 12.98
N ARG A 42 7.49 -10.68 13.36
CA ARG A 42 6.97 -9.59 14.19
C ARG A 42 5.65 -8.99 13.65
N ARG A 43 5.54 -8.88 12.32
CA ARG A 43 4.31 -8.41 11.65
C ARG A 43 3.13 -9.35 11.85
N ILE A 44 3.36 -10.65 11.76
CA ILE A 44 2.30 -11.65 11.91
C ILE A 44 1.80 -11.67 13.36
N ARG A 45 2.72 -11.66 14.34
CA ARG A 45 2.37 -11.56 15.76
C ARG A 45 1.61 -10.28 16.08
N TRP A 46 2.04 -9.15 15.51
CA TRP A 46 1.33 -7.88 15.67
C TRP A 46 -0.09 -7.91 15.10
N ILE A 47 -0.29 -8.47 13.91
CA ILE A 47 -1.63 -8.64 13.30
C ILE A 47 -2.52 -9.53 14.16
N GLU A 48 -1.99 -10.66 14.64
CA GLU A 48 -2.69 -11.58 15.53
C GLU A 48 -3.15 -10.87 16.81
N GLN A 49 -2.22 -10.23 17.52
CA GLN A 49 -2.51 -9.56 18.78
C GLN A 49 -3.50 -8.41 18.61
N ARG A 50 -3.40 -7.65 17.51
CA ARG A 50 -4.38 -6.60 17.20
C ARG A 50 -5.79 -7.14 16.99
N ALA A 51 -5.92 -8.27 16.28
CA ALA A 51 -7.21 -8.91 16.08
C ALA A 51 -7.79 -9.41 17.42
N LEU A 52 -6.96 -10.01 18.28
CA LEU A 52 -7.38 -10.48 19.60
C LEU A 52 -7.82 -9.34 20.53
N ILE A 53 -7.07 -8.23 20.58
CA ILE A 53 -7.44 -7.02 21.34
C ILE A 53 -8.79 -6.48 20.87
N ALA A 54 -9.00 -6.40 19.56
CA ALA A 54 -10.26 -5.94 18.98
C ALA A 54 -11.44 -6.87 19.33
N LEU A 55 -11.23 -8.19 19.30
CA LEU A 55 -12.24 -9.18 19.70
C LEU A 55 -12.60 -9.10 21.18
N ARG A 56 -11.64 -8.79 22.05
CA ARG A 56 -11.88 -8.57 23.48
C ARG A 56 -12.59 -7.25 23.77
N GLY A 57 -12.60 -6.31 22.81
CA GLY A 57 -13.08 -4.95 23.02
C GLY A 57 -12.13 -4.08 23.83
N ASP A 58 -10.86 -4.50 23.96
CA ASP A 58 -9.85 -3.76 24.71
C ASP A 58 -9.38 -2.53 23.92
N LYS A 59 -8.97 -1.48 24.64
CA LYS A 59 -8.33 -0.32 24.01
C LYS A 59 -6.96 -0.70 23.50
N TYR A 60 -6.73 -0.51 22.21
CA TYR A 60 -5.43 -0.69 21.59
C TYR A 60 -4.42 0.36 22.08
N ARG A 61 -3.25 -0.09 22.55
CA ARG A 61 -2.12 0.78 22.88
C ARG A 61 -0.85 0.21 22.24
N ASP A 62 -0.14 1.06 21.52
CA ASP A 62 1.10 0.69 20.82
C ASP A 62 2.19 0.14 21.75
N ILE A 63 2.23 0.61 23.00
CA ILE A 63 3.18 0.16 24.03
C ILE A 63 2.98 -1.30 24.46
N ASP A 64 1.80 -1.86 24.23
CA ASP A 64 1.47 -3.22 24.68
C ASP A 64 1.95 -4.29 23.68
N LEU A 65 2.40 -3.90 22.49
CA LEU A 65 2.77 -4.82 21.40
C LEU A 65 4.16 -4.52 20.81
N ASP A 66 4.85 -5.59 20.38
CA ASP A 66 6.09 -5.47 19.60
C ASP A 66 5.78 -5.02 18.17
N LEU A 67 5.87 -3.71 17.93
CA LEU A 67 5.55 -3.09 16.64
C LEU A 67 6.55 -3.50 15.54
N PRO A 68 6.05 -3.87 14.35
CA PRO A 68 6.90 -4.02 13.17
C PRO A 68 7.68 -2.74 12.86
N LYS A 69 8.88 -2.86 12.27
CA LYS A 69 9.68 -1.69 11.81
C LYS A 69 8.91 -0.73 10.91
N SER A 70 7.88 -1.23 10.22
CA SER A 70 6.98 -0.49 9.34
C SER A 70 5.68 -0.04 10.00
N ALA A 71 5.57 -0.10 11.33
CA ALA A 71 4.38 0.31 12.10
C ALA A 71 4.73 1.38 13.16
N GLY A 72 5.93 1.95 13.11
CA GLY A 72 6.33 3.07 13.98
C GLY A 72 5.67 4.40 13.59
N PRO A 73 5.95 5.49 14.33
CA PRO A 73 5.30 6.80 14.15
C PRO A 73 5.44 7.37 12.73
N ASP A 74 6.53 7.07 12.01
CA ASP A 74 6.76 7.56 10.64
C ASP A 74 6.08 6.74 9.55
N THR A 75 5.27 5.74 9.90
CA THR A 75 4.63 4.83 8.93
C THR A 75 3.75 5.55 7.90
N PRO A 76 2.91 6.52 8.29
CA PRO A 76 2.08 7.26 7.33
C PRO A 76 2.94 8.01 6.32
N GLU A 77 3.99 8.68 6.79
CA GLU A 77 4.91 9.45 5.96
C GLU A 77 5.73 8.56 5.02
N LYS A 78 6.18 7.38 5.49
CA LYS A 78 6.86 6.39 4.65
C LYS A 78 5.92 5.84 3.57
N LEU A 79 4.66 5.58 3.90
CA LEU A 79 3.67 5.13 2.94
C LEU A 79 3.39 6.22 1.90
N GLN A 80 3.19 7.46 2.32
CA GLN A 80 2.99 8.61 1.44
C GLN A 80 4.18 8.80 0.49
N ARG A 81 5.42 8.75 1.00
CA ARG A 81 6.64 8.81 0.17
C ARG A 81 6.69 7.70 -0.86
N ARG A 82 6.34 6.46 -0.47
CA ARG A 82 6.31 5.32 -1.38
C ARG A 82 5.20 5.45 -2.45
N MET A 83 4.04 5.93 -2.05
CA MET A 83 2.94 6.22 -2.99
C MET A 83 3.32 7.31 -3.98
N ALA A 84 3.90 8.42 -3.49
CA ALA A 84 4.38 9.51 -4.33
C ALA A 84 5.42 9.02 -5.34
N TYR A 85 6.36 8.17 -4.93
CA TYR A 85 7.32 7.53 -5.84
C TYR A 85 6.63 6.70 -6.93
N HIS A 86 5.67 5.84 -6.57
CA HIS A 86 4.95 5.02 -7.55
C HIS A 86 4.08 5.84 -8.51
N ILE A 87 3.47 6.91 -8.01
CA ILE A 87 2.70 7.86 -8.82
C ILE A 87 3.63 8.56 -9.82
N ALA A 88 4.77 9.09 -9.35
CA ALA A 88 5.77 9.73 -10.21
C ALA A 88 6.29 8.78 -11.28
N LEU A 89 6.65 7.55 -10.91
CA LEU A 89 7.10 6.52 -11.85
C LEU A 89 6.05 6.18 -12.91
N ARG A 90 4.77 6.13 -12.51
CA ARG A 90 3.66 5.92 -13.46
C ARG A 90 3.55 7.07 -14.46
N HIS A 91 3.72 8.31 -14.00
CA HIS A 91 3.73 9.47 -14.89
C HIS A 91 4.94 9.47 -15.83
N GLU A 92 6.14 9.14 -15.34
CA GLU A 92 7.34 8.98 -16.17
C GLU A 92 7.13 7.92 -17.27
N LEU A 93 6.56 6.75 -16.92
CA LEU A 93 6.26 5.68 -17.88
C LEU A 93 5.26 6.14 -18.95
N LEU A 94 4.19 6.82 -18.55
CA LEU A 94 3.18 7.32 -19.48
C LEU A 94 3.78 8.32 -20.47
N ALA A 95 4.57 9.28 -19.99
CA ALA A 95 5.25 10.26 -20.84
C ALA A 95 6.21 9.58 -21.83
N ALA A 96 7.00 8.62 -21.37
CA ALA A 96 7.93 7.88 -22.23
C ALA A 96 7.20 7.04 -23.30
N TYR A 97 6.03 6.47 -22.98
CA TYR A 97 5.21 5.78 -23.96
C TYR A 97 4.59 6.73 -24.98
N GLU A 98 4.10 7.89 -24.55
CA GLU A 98 3.55 8.91 -25.46
C GLU A 98 4.62 9.39 -26.45
N GLU A 99 5.82 9.69 -25.97
CA GLU A 99 6.96 10.09 -26.80
C GLU A 99 7.36 8.98 -27.80
N ALA A 100 7.39 7.72 -27.34
CA ALA A 100 7.68 6.59 -28.22
C ALA A 100 6.60 6.39 -29.30
N ILE A 101 5.32 6.58 -28.98
CA ILE A 101 4.22 6.50 -29.93
C ILE A 101 4.34 7.61 -30.99
N GLU A 102 4.62 8.85 -30.57
CA GLU A 102 4.78 9.97 -31.51
C GLU A 102 6.01 9.80 -32.40
N ALA A 103 7.14 9.34 -31.86
CA ALA A 103 8.32 9.05 -32.65
C ALA A 103 8.08 7.92 -33.69
N LEU A 104 7.26 6.92 -33.34
CA LEU A 104 6.83 5.88 -34.28
C LEU A 104 5.93 6.42 -35.39
N ARG A 105 5.08 7.41 -35.09
CA ARG A 105 4.19 8.06 -36.06
C ARG A 105 4.93 9.00 -37.00
N GLY A 106 5.92 9.74 -36.49
CA GLY A 106 6.70 10.72 -37.25
C GLY A 106 7.66 10.12 -38.27
N GLY A 107 7.93 8.81 -38.21
CA GLY A 107 8.75 8.09 -39.19
C GLY A 107 10.25 8.37 -39.13
N ASP A 108 10.73 9.27 -38.25
CA ASP A 108 12.15 9.56 -38.05
C ASP A 108 12.84 8.39 -37.30
N PRO A 109 13.78 7.67 -37.95
CA PRO A 109 14.48 6.55 -37.34
C PRO A 109 15.33 6.94 -36.13
N ILE A 110 15.84 8.18 -36.09
CA ILE A 110 16.70 8.67 -35.00
C ILE A 110 15.84 8.97 -33.77
N ALA A 111 14.80 9.79 -33.92
CA ALA A 111 13.84 10.07 -32.85
C ALA A 111 13.24 8.78 -32.27
N ARG A 112 12.87 7.83 -33.13
CA ARG A 112 12.38 6.50 -32.72
C ARG A 112 13.36 5.76 -31.82
N ARG A 113 14.65 5.78 -32.14
CA ARG A 113 15.68 5.09 -31.35
C ARG A 113 15.85 5.72 -29.98
N TYR A 114 15.81 7.05 -29.89
CA TYR A 114 15.91 7.77 -28.62
C TYR A 114 14.68 7.50 -27.72
N ALA A 115 13.47 7.63 -28.26
CA ALA A 115 12.25 7.43 -27.49
C ALA A 115 12.10 5.99 -26.98
N LEU A 116 12.46 4.99 -27.81
CA LEU A 116 12.46 3.58 -27.38
C LEU A 116 13.50 3.30 -26.27
N ARG A 117 14.66 3.98 -26.32
CA ARG A 117 15.68 3.86 -25.27
C ARG A 117 15.20 4.48 -23.95
N ALA A 118 14.62 5.69 -24.01
CA ALA A 118 14.04 6.34 -22.84
C ALA A 118 12.94 5.49 -22.20
N ALA A 119 12.04 4.91 -23.00
CA ALA A 119 11.02 3.99 -22.51
C ALA A 119 11.63 2.74 -21.85
N ALA A 120 12.67 2.16 -22.46
CA ALA A 120 13.38 1.00 -21.89
C ALA A 120 14.05 1.33 -20.54
N ASP A 121 14.67 2.50 -20.42
CA ASP A 121 15.34 2.95 -19.19
C ASP A 121 14.33 3.13 -18.03
N VAL A 122 13.17 3.74 -18.30
CA VAL A 122 12.11 3.90 -17.29
C VAL A 122 11.49 2.54 -16.91
N VAL A 123 11.35 1.61 -17.87
CA VAL A 123 10.88 0.24 -17.58
C VAL A 123 11.90 -0.53 -16.72
N ALA A 124 13.20 -0.40 -16.99
CA ALA A 124 14.26 -1.01 -16.19
C ALA A 124 14.25 -0.44 -14.76
N LYS A 125 14.11 0.87 -14.60
CA LYS A 125 13.91 1.55 -13.30
C LYS A 125 12.67 1.02 -12.57
N ALA A 126 11.56 0.81 -13.28
CA ALA A 126 10.32 0.28 -12.68
C ALA A 126 10.42 -1.18 -12.22
N ARG A 127 11.24 -1.99 -12.90
CA ARG A 127 11.55 -3.37 -12.52
C ARG A 127 12.54 -3.48 -11.37
N GLY A 128 13.27 -2.41 -11.08
CA GLY A 128 14.36 -2.41 -10.10
C GLY A 128 15.67 -2.99 -10.64
N ASP A 129 15.82 -3.01 -11.97
CA ASP A 129 17.01 -3.55 -12.65
C ASP A 129 18.18 -2.54 -12.67
N VAL A 130 17.92 -1.28 -12.31
CA VAL A 130 18.91 -0.20 -12.24
C VAL A 130 19.08 0.23 -10.78
N GLN A 131 20.29 0.02 -10.23
CA GLN A 131 20.73 0.55 -8.93
C GLN A 131 21.47 1.87 -9.11
#